data_AF-A0A915K9Y8-F1
#
_entry.id   AF-A0A915K9Y8-F1
#
_cell.length_a   1.000
_cell.length_b   1.000
_cell.length_c   1.000
_cell.angle_alpha   90.00
_cell.angle_beta   90.00
_cell.angle_gamma   90.00
#
_symmetry.space_group_name_H-M   'P 1'
#
loop_
_entity.id
_entity.type
_entity.pdbx_description
1 polymer ?
#
loop_
_entity_poly.entity_id
_entity_poly.type
_entity_poly.pdbx_seq_one_letter_code
_entity_poly.pdbx_strand_id
1 'polypeptide(L)'
;AIVRETEVPHGPQKEVKKTEVILPVIEVPTTAPVETMLSNNQFQAQVQGVAVQNGLSTLNQTHTKAATGEEVPQTILITSRQQYGLPEDAVVYCNFNQLYKIDPPTLKMWCEILKRVPRSVLWLLRFPDHGEQNVRQFCKDRGVDGQRIIFSHVAAKEEHVRRGQLVDVCLDTPLCNGHTTGMDILWTGTPMVTLGLWKARTTSTLFNVKQYCSDLEDLYAKMWRRQNCNDPFLTDAEAQAKQKCYLQYRDRMRADIQQCVQQKYPDYSIPAENDAAAQYG
;
A
#
# COMPACT_ATOMS: atom_id res chain seq x y z
N ALA A 1 18.00 -16.10 0.78
CA ALA A 1 17.29 -15.11 1.64
C ALA A 1 18.00 -13.76 1.53
N ILE A 2 17.26 -12.66 1.46
CA ILE A 2 17.86 -11.32 1.45
C ILE A 2 17.95 -10.88 2.92
N VAL A 3 19.18 -10.77 3.44
CA VAL A 3 19.46 -10.29 4.81
C VAL A 3 19.87 -8.83 4.73
N ARG A 4 19.26 -7.96 5.53
CA ARG A 4 19.61 -6.53 5.60
C ARG A 4 19.78 -6.07 7.05
N GLU A 5 20.97 -5.56 7.36
CA GLU A 5 21.24 -4.86 8.62
C GLU A 5 20.76 -3.41 8.56
N THR A 6 20.24 -2.90 9.68
CA THR A 6 19.82 -1.49 9.80
C THR A 6 19.61 -1.13 11.27
N GLU A 7 19.19 0.10 11.57
CA GLU A 7 19.01 0.67 12.91
C GLU A 7 17.56 1.13 13.07
N VAL A 8 16.82 0.63 14.09
CA VAL A 8 15.43 1.05 14.38
C VAL A 8 15.37 1.80 15.72
N PRO A 9 14.71 2.96 15.79
CA PRO A 9 14.31 3.54 17.06
C PRO A 9 13.19 2.72 17.72
N HIS A 10 13.39 2.31 18.98
CA HIS A 10 12.52 1.43 19.74
C HIS A 10 11.99 2.12 21.00
N GLY A 11 10.71 1.89 21.29
CA GLY A 11 10.05 2.36 22.51
C GLY A 11 9.86 3.89 22.58
N PRO A 12 9.20 4.38 23.65
CA PRO A 12 8.89 5.80 23.82
C PRO A 12 10.15 6.69 23.96
N GLN A 13 11.30 6.10 24.29
CA GLN A 13 12.59 6.80 24.41
C GLN A 13 13.43 6.78 23.11
N LYS A 14 12.94 6.17 22.03
CA LYS A 14 13.60 6.09 20.71
C LYS A 14 15.02 5.49 20.75
N GLU A 15 15.23 4.46 21.56
CA GLU A 15 16.53 3.78 21.61
C GLU A 15 16.84 3.07 20.29
N VAL A 16 18.03 3.27 19.73
CA VAL A 16 18.39 2.70 18.43
C VAL A 16 18.94 1.28 18.59
N LYS A 17 18.23 0.28 18.05
CA LYS A 17 18.69 -1.12 18.02
C LYS A 17 19.06 -1.56 16.60
N LYS A 18 20.19 -2.25 16.46
CA LYS A 18 20.53 -2.98 15.23
C LYS A 18 19.62 -4.20 15.10
N THR A 19 19.06 -4.41 13.91
CA THR A 19 18.14 -5.53 13.62
C THR A 19 18.37 -6.00 12.21
N GLU A 20 18.33 -7.31 12.01
CA GLU A 20 18.38 -7.94 10.70
C GLU A 20 16.96 -8.21 10.19
N VAL A 21 16.72 -7.88 8.93
CA VAL A 21 15.50 -8.22 8.20
C VAL A 21 15.78 -9.38 7.26
N ILE A 22 15.10 -10.51 7.46
CA ILE A 22 15.20 -11.68 6.59
C ILE A 22 13.94 -11.72 5.74
N LEU A 23 14.07 -11.45 4.44
CA LEU A 23 13.01 -11.75 3.49
C LEU A 23 13.23 -13.19 2.99
N PRO A 24 12.35 -14.16 3.34
CA PRO A 24 12.44 -15.50 2.81
C PRO A 24 12.14 -15.44 1.31
N VAL A 25 13.16 -15.72 0.50
CA VAL A 25 13.01 -15.91 -0.95
C VAL A 25 13.00 -17.41 -1.16
N ILE A 26 11.86 -17.93 -1.58
CA ILE A 26 11.72 -19.35 -1.92
C ILE A 26 12.20 -19.50 -3.36
N GLU A 27 13.35 -20.13 -3.54
CA GLU A 27 13.84 -20.51 -4.86
C GLU A 27 13.15 -21.80 -5.28
N VAL A 28 12.26 -21.71 -6.26
CA VAL A 28 11.62 -22.87 -6.88
C VAL A 28 12.31 -23.16 -8.21
N PRO A 29 12.49 -24.44 -8.59
CA PRO A 29 13.11 -24.82 -9.88
C PRO A 29 12.38 -24.25 -11.09
N THR A 30 11.08 -23.99 -10.95
CA THR A 30 10.25 -23.37 -11.97
C THR A 30 9.04 -22.68 -11.36
N THR A 31 8.67 -21.52 -11.89
CA THR A 31 7.44 -20.78 -11.61
C THR A 31 6.29 -21.15 -12.55
N ALA A 32 6.53 -22.04 -13.53
CA ALA A 32 5.56 -22.39 -14.57
C ALA A 32 4.19 -22.85 -14.05
N PRO A 33 4.07 -23.65 -12.95
CA PRO A 33 2.77 -24.01 -12.40
C PRO A 33 1.98 -22.78 -11.92
N VAL A 34 2.66 -21.81 -11.31
CA VAL A 34 2.04 -20.57 -10.83
C VAL A 34 1.66 -19.69 -12.01
N GLU A 35 2.54 -19.50 -12.99
CA GLU A 35 2.26 -18.70 -14.18
C GLU A 35 1.09 -19.26 -14.99
N THR A 36 1.02 -20.59 -15.12
CA THR A 36 -0.10 -21.28 -15.77
C THR A 36 -1.40 -21.07 -14.99
N MET A 37 -1.34 -21.18 -13.66
CA MET A 37 -2.50 -20.96 -12.80
C MET A 37 -3.05 -19.54 -12.95
N LEU A 38 -2.17 -18.55 -12.91
CA LEU A 38 -2.54 -17.13 -13.03
C LEU A 38 -3.07 -16.80 -14.43
N SER A 39 -2.38 -17.26 -15.47
CA SER A 39 -2.76 -16.96 -16.87
C SER A 39 -4.08 -17.61 -17.28
N ASN A 40 -4.37 -18.80 -16.76
CA ASN A 40 -5.60 -19.52 -17.06
C ASN A 40 -6.72 -19.27 -16.02
N ASN A 41 -6.51 -18.37 -15.06
CA ASN A 41 -7.43 -18.13 -13.93
C ASN A 41 -7.84 -19.43 -13.22
N GLN A 42 -6.91 -20.37 -13.09
CA GLN A 42 -7.15 -21.59 -12.31
C GLN A 42 -7.17 -21.25 -10.83
N PHE A 43 -8.01 -21.96 -10.08
CA PHE A 43 -8.20 -21.75 -8.65
C PHE A 43 -6.96 -22.11 -7.81
N GLN A 44 -6.22 -23.15 -8.20
CA GLN A 44 -5.07 -23.65 -7.44
C GLN A 44 -4.03 -24.31 -8.32
N ALA A 45 -2.82 -24.43 -7.81
CA ALA A 45 -1.72 -25.19 -8.38
C ALA A 45 -0.90 -25.90 -7.30
N GLN A 46 0.01 -26.77 -7.73
CA GLN A 46 1.02 -27.36 -6.85
C GLN A 46 2.41 -26.90 -7.24
N VAL A 47 3.17 -26.45 -6.26
CA VAL A 47 4.57 -26.07 -6.42
C VAL A 47 5.38 -26.92 -5.46
N GLN A 48 6.17 -27.86 -5.99
CA GLN A 48 6.97 -28.81 -5.20
C GLN A 48 6.14 -29.58 -4.14
N GLY A 49 4.90 -29.97 -4.47
CA GLY A 49 4.01 -30.68 -3.54
C GLY A 49 3.30 -29.78 -2.53
N VAL A 50 3.59 -28.48 -2.52
CA VAL A 50 2.86 -27.48 -1.71
C VAL A 50 1.69 -26.95 -2.52
N ALA A 51 0.48 -27.05 -1.96
CA ALA A 51 -0.71 -26.48 -2.58
C ALA A 51 -0.72 -24.96 -2.43
N VAL A 52 -0.87 -24.26 -3.55
CA VAL A 52 -1.01 -22.81 -3.62
C VAL A 52 -2.32 -22.45 -4.30
N GLN A 53 -2.96 -21.38 -3.85
CA GLN A 53 -4.25 -20.92 -4.37
C GLN A 53 -4.12 -19.56 -5.03
N ASN A 54 -4.90 -19.35 -6.07
CA ASN A 54 -5.04 -18.06 -6.72
C ASN A 54 -5.73 -17.10 -5.77
N GLY A 55 -5.11 -15.96 -5.50
CA GLY A 55 -5.61 -14.98 -4.53
C GLY A 55 -6.84 -14.17 -4.95
N LEU A 56 -7.42 -14.41 -6.14
CA LEU A 56 -8.65 -13.72 -6.55
C LEU A 56 -9.89 -14.35 -5.90
N SER A 57 -10.60 -13.57 -5.08
CA SER A 57 -11.81 -13.99 -4.35
C SER A 57 -12.96 -14.38 -5.27
N THR A 58 -13.02 -13.84 -6.48
CA THR A 58 -13.98 -14.26 -7.51
C THR A 58 -13.83 -15.74 -7.92
N LEU A 59 -12.63 -16.29 -7.74
CA LEU A 59 -12.32 -17.70 -8.00
C LEU A 59 -12.44 -18.55 -6.73
N ASN A 60 -12.32 -17.96 -5.54
CA ASN A 60 -12.29 -18.65 -4.26
C ASN A 60 -13.67 -18.71 -3.57
N GLN A 61 -14.50 -19.69 -3.93
CA GLN A 61 -15.81 -19.92 -3.30
C GLN A 61 -15.76 -20.76 -2.00
N THR A 62 -14.60 -21.31 -1.65
CA THR A 62 -14.49 -22.33 -0.58
C THR A 62 -14.22 -21.78 0.82
N HIS A 63 -13.81 -20.51 0.96
CA HIS A 63 -13.45 -19.92 2.25
C HIS A 63 -14.08 -18.54 2.47
N THR A 64 -15.41 -18.47 2.49
CA THR A 64 -16.16 -17.20 2.67
C THR A 64 -15.73 -16.44 3.93
N LYS A 65 -15.49 -17.13 5.05
CA LYS A 65 -15.04 -16.51 6.31
C LYS A 65 -13.61 -15.98 6.25
N ALA A 66 -12.72 -16.66 5.56
CA ALA A 66 -11.37 -16.14 5.36
C ALA A 66 -11.40 -14.91 4.45
N ALA A 67 -12.23 -14.93 3.40
CA ALA A 67 -12.40 -13.81 2.48
C ALA A 67 -12.97 -12.55 3.17
N THR A 68 -13.89 -12.71 4.14
CA THR A 68 -14.43 -11.60 4.95
C THR A 68 -13.48 -11.14 6.06
N GLY A 69 -12.40 -11.88 6.32
CA GLY A 69 -11.44 -11.59 7.39
C GLY A 69 -11.86 -12.09 8.78
N GLU A 70 -12.87 -12.97 8.84
CA GLU A 70 -13.31 -13.61 10.08
C GLU A 70 -12.39 -14.77 10.52
N GLU A 71 -11.72 -15.41 9.56
CA GLU A 71 -10.76 -16.50 9.78
C GLU A 71 -9.45 -16.23 9.02
N VAL A 72 -8.35 -16.81 9.50
CA VAL A 72 -7.05 -16.73 8.82
C VAL A 72 -7.03 -17.75 7.67
N PRO A 73 -6.64 -17.37 6.44
CA PRO A 73 -6.44 -18.33 5.35
C PRO A 73 -5.48 -19.46 5.76
N GLN A 74 -5.90 -20.71 5.55
CA GLN A 74 -5.11 -21.90 5.89
C GLN A 74 -4.24 -22.40 4.72
N THR A 75 -4.23 -21.67 3.61
CA THR A 75 -3.55 -22.00 2.36
C THR A 75 -2.65 -20.85 1.93
N ILE A 76 -1.63 -21.16 1.13
CA ILE A 76 -0.76 -20.15 0.55
C ILE A 76 -1.50 -19.46 -0.59
N LEU A 77 -1.78 -18.17 -0.42
CA LEU A 77 -2.43 -17.34 -1.44
C LEU A 77 -1.39 -16.64 -2.32
N ILE A 78 -1.50 -16.83 -3.63
CA ILE A 78 -0.66 -16.16 -4.62
C ILE A 78 -1.32 -14.87 -5.09
N THR A 79 -0.57 -13.78 -4.98
CA THR A 79 -0.97 -12.44 -5.40
C THR A 79 0.08 -11.88 -6.35
N SER A 80 -0.34 -11.35 -7.50
CA SER A 80 0.54 -10.87 -8.57
C SER A 80 -0.06 -9.64 -9.27
N ARG A 81 0.79 -8.84 -9.90
CA ARG A 81 0.37 -7.68 -10.69
C ARG A 81 -0.47 -8.08 -11.91
N GLN A 82 -0.15 -9.20 -12.54
CA GLN A 82 -0.91 -9.79 -13.66
C GLN A 82 -2.41 -9.94 -13.35
N GLN A 83 -2.78 -10.43 -12.16
CA GLN A 83 -4.19 -10.63 -11.76
C GLN A 83 -5.03 -9.36 -11.84
N TYR A 84 -4.41 -8.18 -11.70
CA TYR A 84 -5.08 -6.89 -11.68
C TYR A 84 -4.74 -6.04 -12.91
N GLY A 85 -4.11 -6.62 -13.93
CA GLY A 85 -3.71 -5.92 -15.15
C GLY A 85 -2.64 -4.84 -14.90
N LEU A 86 -1.84 -4.99 -13.85
CA LEU A 86 -0.79 -4.04 -13.50
C LEU A 86 0.51 -4.39 -14.25
N PRO A 87 1.30 -3.38 -14.66
CA PRO A 87 2.61 -3.59 -15.27
C PRO A 87 3.65 -4.05 -14.23
N GLU A 88 4.47 -5.05 -14.59
CA GLU A 88 5.58 -5.51 -13.74
C GLU A 88 6.74 -4.51 -13.68
N ASP A 89 6.88 -3.66 -14.71
CA ASP A 89 8.04 -2.80 -14.92
C ASP A 89 7.72 -1.29 -14.77
N ALA A 90 6.74 -0.95 -13.94
CA ALA A 90 6.37 0.44 -13.65
C ALA A 90 6.06 0.65 -12.17
N VAL A 91 6.12 1.91 -11.74
CA VAL A 91 5.67 2.31 -10.39
C VAL A 91 4.14 2.26 -10.33
N VAL A 92 3.59 1.55 -9.35
CA VAL A 92 2.16 1.46 -9.10
C VAL A 92 1.80 2.39 -7.94
N TYR A 93 1.17 3.52 -8.26
CA TYR A 93 0.46 4.34 -7.29
C TYR A 93 -0.92 3.75 -7.05
N CYS A 94 -1.46 3.82 -5.82
CA CYS A 94 -2.84 3.44 -5.56
C CYS A 94 -3.64 4.48 -4.76
N ASN A 95 -4.96 4.39 -4.88
CA ASN A 95 -5.89 4.85 -3.85
C ASN A 95 -7.13 3.95 -3.88
N PHE A 96 -7.40 3.23 -2.79
CA PHE A 96 -8.53 2.31 -2.69
C PHE A 96 -9.73 2.86 -1.93
N ASN A 97 -9.83 4.19 -1.76
CA ASN A 97 -11.04 4.80 -1.25
C ASN A 97 -12.14 4.81 -2.32
N GLN A 98 -13.39 5.04 -1.89
CA GLN A 98 -14.47 5.37 -2.81
C GLN A 98 -14.19 6.69 -3.52
N LEU A 99 -14.60 6.77 -4.79
CA LEU A 99 -14.26 7.89 -5.68
C LEU A 99 -14.82 9.23 -5.23
N TYR A 100 -15.86 9.26 -4.37
CA TYR A 100 -16.39 10.53 -3.84
C TYR A 100 -15.37 11.32 -3.01
N LYS A 101 -14.30 10.66 -2.50
CA LYS A 101 -13.22 11.33 -1.77
C LYS A 101 -12.20 12.02 -2.67
N ILE A 102 -12.27 11.80 -3.99
CA ILE A 102 -11.38 12.38 -4.97
C ILE A 102 -12.04 13.63 -5.54
N ASP A 103 -11.45 14.80 -5.24
CA ASP A 103 -11.87 16.07 -5.81
C ASP A 103 -10.95 16.51 -6.97
N PRO A 104 -11.35 17.50 -7.79
CA PRO A 104 -10.55 17.95 -8.92
C PRO A 104 -9.12 18.40 -8.55
N PRO A 105 -8.87 19.12 -7.43
CA PRO A 105 -7.52 19.41 -6.96
C PRO A 105 -6.68 18.16 -6.70
N THR A 106 -7.22 17.15 -6.02
CA THR A 106 -6.52 15.88 -5.74
C THR A 106 -6.18 15.16 -7.03
N LEU A 107 -7.15 15.00 -7.93
CA LEU A 107 -6.91 14.28 -9.19
C LEU A 107 -5.93 15.04 -10.11
N LYS A 108 -5.96 16.38 -10.08
CA LYS A 108 -4.96 17.21 -10.78
C LYS A 108 -3.56 16.96 -10.22
N MET A 109 -3.39 16.91 -8.90
CA MET A 109 -2.10 16.61 -8.27
C MET A 109 -1.57 15.24 -8.71
N TRP A 110 -2.42 14.21 -8.72
CA TRP A 110 -2.04 12.88 -9.19
C TRP A 110 -1.66 12.86 -10.67
N CYS A 111 -2.36 13.63 -11.52
CA CYS A 111 -1.96 13.80 -12.93
C CYS A 111 -0.54 14.37 -13.05
N GLU A 112 -0.20 15.37 -12.23
CA GLU A 112 1.15 15.96 -12.25
C GLU A 112 2.22 14.98 -11.78
N ILE A 113 1.91 14.11 -10.80
CA ILE A 113 2.81 13.02 -10.38
C ILE A 113 3.04 12.05 -11.55
N LEU A 114 1.96 11.59 -12.20
CA LEU A 114 2.05 10.64 -13.33
C LEU A 114 2.84 11.22 -14.51
N LYS A 115 2.72 12.53 -14.80
CA LYS A 115 3.54 13.18 -15.83
C LYS A 115 5.03 13.21 -15.47
N ARG A 116 5.34 13.40 -14.19
CA ARG A 116 6.73 13.45 -13.70
C ARG A 116 7.39 12.07 -13.62
N VAL A 117 6.60 11.01 -13.51
CA VAL A 117 7.06 9.62 -13.48
C VAL A 117 6.45 8.88 -14.67
N PRO A 118 7.05 8.94 -15.88
CA PRO A 118 6.43 8.41 -17.10
C PRO A 118 6.11 6.91 -17.03
N ARG A 119 6.98 6.12 -16.38
CA ARG A 119 6.80 4.69 -16.12
C ARG A 119 6.05 4.46 -14.79
N SER A 120 4.83 4.97 -14.71
CA SER A 120 3.95 4.71 -13.57
C SER A 120 2.49 4.60 -13.96
N VAL A 121 1.71 3.94 -13.12
CA VAL A 121 0.25 3.82 -13.24
C VAL A 121 -0.42 4.25 -11.94
N LEU A 122 -1.68 4.65 -12.02
CA LEU A 122 -2.54 4.91 -10.88
C LEU A 122 -3.64 3.88 -10.82
N TRP A 123 -3.66 3.09 -9.75
CA TRP A 123 -4.62 2.03 -9.52
C TRP A 123 -5.70 2.47 -8.52
N LEU A 124 -6.94 2.55 -9.00
CA LEU A 124 -8.08 3.06 -8.24
C LEU A 124 -9.13 1.97 -7.98
N LEU A 125 -9.88 2.15 -6.90
CA LEU A 125 -11.11 1.39 -6.66
C LEU A 125 -12.21 1.88 -7.61
N ARG A 126 -12.81 0.95 -8.34
CA ARG A 126 -14.02 1.20 -9.16
C ARG A 126 -15.24 1.24 -8.25
N PHE A 127 -15.45 2.34 -7.54
CA PHE A 127 -16.64 2.51 -6.72
C PHE A 127 -16.99 3.99 -6.44
N PRO A 128 -18.16 4.49 -6.88
CA PRO A 128 -19.14 3.80 -7.71
C PRO A 128 -18.64 3.61 -9.15
N ASP A 129 -19.16 2.60 -9.86
CA ASP A 129 -18.69 2.21 -11.20
C ASP A 129 -18.75 3.36 -12.23
N HIS A 130 -19.80 4.19 -12.15
CA HIS A 130 -19.98 5.33 -13.06
C HIS A 130 -18.89 6.41 -12.95
N GLY A 131 -18.12 6.43 -11.85
CA GLY A 131 -17.06 7.41 -11.66
C GLY A 131 -15.83 7.17 -12.55
N GLU A 132 -15.61 5.95 -13.03
CA GLU A 132 -14.41 5.60 -13.80
C GLU A 132 -14.26 6.44 -15.07
N GLN A 133 -15.33 6.59 -15.86
CA GLN A 133 -15.28 7.33 -17.12
C GLN A 133 -14.92 8.80 -16.88
N ASN A 134 -15.47 9.39 -15.82
CA ASN A 134 -15.19 10.77 -15.44
C ASN A 134 -13.72 10.97 -15.03
N VAL A 135 -13.17 10.05 -14.24
CA VAL A 135 -11.76 10.09 -13.83
C VAL A 135 -10.83 9.93 -15.04
N ARG A 136 -11.09 8.95 -15.91
CA ARG A 136 -10.29 8.74 -17.13
C ARG A 136 -10.32 9.97 -18.04
N GLN A 137 -11.49 10.56 -18.25
CA GLN A 137 -11.64 11.76 -19.07
C GLN A 137 -10.89 12.94 -18.46
N PHE A 138 -11.03 13.17 -17.15
CA PHE A 138 -10.33 14.24 -16.44
C PHE A 138 -8.80 14.15 -16.57
N CYS A 139 -8.26 12.93 -16.46
CA CYS A 139 -6.83 12.65 -16.64
C CYS A 139 -6.40 12.89 -18.10
N LYS A 140 -7.19 12.41 -19.06
CA LYS A 140 -6.96 12.59 -20.50
C LYS A 140 -6.91 14.06 -20.90
N ASP A 141 -7.87 14.87 -20.43
CA ASP A 141 -7.92 16.31 -20.69
C ASP A 141 -6.71 17.07 -20.14
N ARG A 142 -5.98 16.43 -19.21
CA ARG A 142 -4.73 16.96 -18.63
C ARG A 142 -3.48 16.32 -19.22
N GLY A 143 -3.59 15.52 -20.28
CA GLY A 143 -2.44 14.93 -20.96
C GLY A 143 -1.87 13.69 -20.25
N VAL A 144 -2.65 13.00 -19.43
CA VAL A 144 -2.31 11.67 -18.91
C VAL A 144 -3.08 10.63 -19.72
N ASP A 145 -2.38 9.67 -20.30
CA ASP A 145 -3.01 8.56 -21.01
C ASP A 145 -3.96 7.79 -20.07
N GLY A 146 -5.21 7.60 -20.52
CA GLY A 146 -6.22 6.86 -19.79
C GLY A 146 -5.79 5.43 -19.47
N GLN A 147 -4.93 4.79 -20.27
CA GLN A 147 -4.41 3.44 -20.00
C GLN A 147 -3.53 3.38 -18.74
N ARG A 148 -2.99 4.52 -18.28
CA ARG A 148 -2.22 4.62 -17.03
C ARG A 148 -3.11 4.69 -15.80
N ILE A 149 -4.43 4.79 -15.97
CA ILE A 149 -5.39 4.74 -14.87
C ILE A 149 -6.03 3.35 -14.89
N ILE A 150 -5.72 2.53 -13.90
CA ILE A 150 -6.19 1.15 -13.80
C ILE A 150 -7.28 1.10 -12.73
N PHE A 151 -8.35 0.36 -12.99
CA PHE A 151 -9.47 0.22 -12.08
C PHE A 151 -9.68 -1.26 -11.73
N SER A 152 -9.85 -1.55 -10.45
CA SER A 152 -10.30 -2.86 -9.97
C SER A 152 -11.63 -2.74 -9.25
N HIS A 153 -12.45 -3.78 -9.33
CA HIS A 153 -13.67 -3.89 -8.54
C HIS A 153 -13.39 -3.92 -7.03
N VAL A 154 -14.45 -3.70 -6.26
CA VAL A 154 -14.47 -3.99 -4.82
C VAL A 154 -14.18 -5.47 -4.63
N ALA A 155 -13.21 -5.76 -3.77
CA ALA A 155 -12.79 -7.11 -3.43
C ALA A 155 -13.28 -7.48 -2.03
N ALA A 156 -13.27 -8.78 -1.71
CA ALA A 156 -13.44 -9.25 -0.34
C ALA A 156 -12.37 -8.64 0.58
N LYS A 157 -12.65 -8.53 1.89
CA LYS A 157 -11.81 -7.78 2.83
C LYS A 157 -10.36 -8.26 2.85
N GLU A 158 -10.15 -9.58 2.88
CA GLU A 158 -8.81 -10.17 2.86
C GLU A 158 -8.06 -9.83 1.57
N GLU A 159 -8.68 -10.00 0.40
CA GLU A 159 -8.08 -9.67 -0.89
C GLU A 159 -7.79 -8.16 -1.01
N HIS A 160 -8.72 -7.31 -0.54
CA HIS A 160 -8.56 -5.86 -0.56
C HIS A 160 -7.30 -5.42 0.20
N VAL A 161 -7.05 -6.02 1.37
CA VAL A 161 -5.83 -5.78 2.14
C VAL A 161 -4.63 -6.40 1.40
N ARG A 162 -4.64 -7.72 1.14
CA ARG A 162 -3.50 -8.44 0.55
C ARG A 162 -3.01 -7.83 -0.77
N ARG A 163 -3.91 -7.41 -1.67
CA ARG A 163 -3.53 -6.81 -2.96
C ARG A 163 -2.80 -5.47 -2.82
N GLY A 164 -2.88 -4.80 -1.67
CA GLY A 164 -2.07 -3.63 -1.38
C GLY A 164 -0.57 -3.91 -1.41
N GLN A 165 -0.13 -5.16 -1.21
CA GLN A 165 1.28 -5.57 -1.33
C GLN A 165 1.86 -5.39 -2.75
N LEU A 166 1.01 -5.26 -3.77
CA LEU A 166 1.44 -5.06 -5.16
C LEU A 166 1.75 -3.60 -5.49
N VAL A 167 1.42 -2.69 -4.58
CA VAL A 167 1.49 -1.24 -4.75
C VAL A 167 2.83 -0.73 -4.26
N ASP A 168 3.41 0.20 -5.01
CA ASP A 168 4.62 0.88 -4.59
C ASP A 168 4.29 2.02 -3.63
N VAL A 169 3.25 2.82 -3.89
CA VAL A 169 2.90 3.99 -3.07
C VAL A 169 1.39 4.24 -3.05
N CYS A 170 0.81 4.46 -1.88
CA CYS A 170 -0.56 4.98 -1.78
C CYS A 170 -0.57 6.51 -1.78
N LEU A 171 -1.38 7.11 -2.64
CA LEU A 171 -1.62 8.55 -2.68
C LEU A 171 -2.96 8.84 -2.00
N ASP A 172 -2.93 9.42 -0.80
CA ASP A 172 -4.14 9.68 -0.02
C ASP A 172 -4.96 10.86 -0.58
N THR A 173 -6.21 11.00 -0.13
CA THR A 173 -7.15 12.06 -0.53
C THR A 173 -7.23 13.15 0.55
N PRO A 174 -6.63 14.33 0.34
CA PRO A 174 -6.58 15.38 1.36
C PRO A 174 -7.94 15.93 1.81
N LEU A 175 -8.96 15.89 0.94
CA LEU A 175 -10.32 16.33 1.27
C LEU A 175 -10.94 15.48 2.40
N CYS A 176 -10.73 14.17 2.31
CA CYS A 176 -11.15 13.20 3.30
C CYS A 176 -10.20 12.01 3.20
N ASN A 177 -9.36 11.83 4.22
CA ASN A 177 -8.32 10.81 4.16
C ASN A 177 -8.90 9.38 4.19
N GLY A 178 -8.05 8.42 3.82
CA GLY A 178 -8.28 7.01 4.06
C GLY A 178 -8.20 6.68 5.55
N HIS A 179 -9.34 6.42 6.20
CA HIS A 179 -9.38 5.94 7.58
C HIS A 179 -9.07 4.44 7.61
N THR A 180 -10.09 3.58 7.56
CA THR A 180 -9.91 2.12 7.48
C THR A 180 -9.06 1.73 6.27
N THR A 181 -9.27 2.36 5.12
CA THR A 181 -8.44 2.10 3.92
C THR A 181 -6.97 2.49 4.13
N GLY A 182 -6.70 3.55 4.89
CA GLY A 182 -5.33 3.92 5.24
C GLY A 182 -4.67 2.83 6.09
N MET A 183 -5.40 2.28 7.05
CA MET A 183 -4.95 1.13 7.85
C MET A 183 -4.66 -0.10 7.01
N ASP A 184 -5.58 -0.42 6.09
CA ASP A 184 -5.47 -1.57 5.21
C ASP A 184 -4.19 -1.49 4.36
N ILE A 185 -3.90 -0.31 3.79
CA ILE A 185 -2.68 -0.06 3.03
C ILE A 185 -1.44 -0.18 3.91
N LEU A 186 -1.41 0.48 5.07
CA LEU A 186 -0.25 0.46 5.96
C LEU A 186 0.05 -0.96 6.48
N TRP A 187 -0.98 -1.78 6.72
CA TRP A 187 -0.83 -3.18 7.11
C TRP A 187 -0.07 -4.03 6.09
N THR A 188 -0.10 -3.64 4.80
CA THR A 188 0.64 -4.34 3.74
C THR A 188 2.12 -3.95 3.66
N GLY A 189 2.55 -2.96 4.44
CA GLY A 189 3.89 -2.36 4.35
C GLY A 189 4.01 -1.28 3.26
N THR A 190 2.92 -0.93 2.59
CA THR A 190 2.90 0.11 1.55
C THR A 190 2.86 1.50 2.19
N PRO A 191 3.76 2.44 1.83
CA PRO A 191 3.71 3.77 2.39
C PRO A 191 2.55 4.56 1.78
N MET A 192 2.05 5.52 2.57
CA MET A 192 0.98 6.40 2.16
C MET A 192 1.44 7.86 2.26
N VAL A 193 1.32 8.60 1.15
CA VAL A 193 1.57 10.04 1.10
C VAL A 193 0.27 10.77 1.36
N THR A 194 0.25 11.64 2.37
CA THR A 194 -0.95 12.41 2.74
C THR A 194 -0.61 13.88 2.94
N LEU A 195 -1.61 14.75 2.78
CA LEU A 195 -1.54 16.18 3.09
C LEU A 195 -2.53 16.47 4.20
N GLY A 196 -2.04 17.06 5.30
CA GLY A 196 -2.90 17.57 6.36
C GLY A 196 -3.57 18.86 5.89
N LEU A 197 -4.84 18.80 5.52
CA LEU A 197 -5.64 20.01 5.27
C LEU A 197 -6.60 20.26 6.44
N TRP A 198 -6.71 21.53 6.82
CA TRP A 198 -7.61 22.11 7.83
C TRP A 198 -7.21 21.95 9.31
N LYS A 199 -6.95 23.08 9.99
CA LYS A 199 -6.79 23.18 11.45
C LYS A 199 -7.95 22.53 12.24
N ALA A 200 -9.17 22.60 11.70
CA ALA A 200 -10.36 22.01 12.32
C ALA A 200 -10.44 20.48 12.19
N ARG A 201 -9.69 19.87 11.25
CA ARG A 201 -9.62 18.41 11.08
C ARG A 201 -8.37 17.82 11.70
N THR A 202 -7.29 18.59 11.84
CA THR A 202 -6.09 18.17 12.57
C THR A 202 -6.32 17.90 14.06
N THR A 203 -7.38 18.46 14.65
CA THR A 203 -7.80 18.21 16.04
C THR A 203 -8.74 17.01 16.19
N SER A 204 -9.26 16.46 15.09
CA SER A 204 -10.12 15.30 15.10
C SER A 204 -9.30 14.04 14.83
N THR A 205 -9.25 13.15 15.81
CA THR A 205 -8.63 11.82 15.67
C THR A 205 -9.25 10.98 14.55
N LEU A 206 -10.49 11.27 14.17
CA LEU A 206 -11.18 10.58 13.08
C LEU A 206 -10.75 11.04 11.69
N PHE A 207 -10.26 12.27 11.53
CA PHE A 207 -9.95 12.87 10.22
C PHE A 207 -8.49 13.27 10.07
N ASN A 208 -7.65 12.95 11.05
CA ASN A 208 -6.22 13.16 11.01
C ASN A 208 -5.53 11.80 10.98
N VAL A 209 -5.21 11.30 9.77
CA VAL A 209 -4.54 9.99 9.62
C VAL A 209 -3.20 9.94 10.33
N LYS A 210 -2.45 11.05 10.43
CA LYS A 210 -1.20 11.08 11.20
C LYS A 210 -1.44 10.76 12.68
N GLN A 211 -2.52 11.29 13.27
CA GLN A 211 -2.89 11.04 14.66
C GLN A 211 -3.62 9.70 14.83
N TYR A 212 -4.48 9.33 13.89
CA TYR A 212 -5.14 8.03 13.91
C TYR A 212 -4.12 6.90 13.80
N CYS A 213 -3.06 7.13 13.02
CA CYS A 213 -1.96 6.20 12.86
C CYS A 213 -0.85 6.34 13.91
N SER A 214 -0.94 7.30 14.84
CA SER A 214 0.03 7.38 15.92
C SER A 214 -0.14 6.15 16.81
N ASP A 215 0.98 5.54 17.20
CA ASP A 215 1.03 4.37 18.08
C ASP A 215 0.39 3.09 17.51
N LEU A 216 0.03 3.07 16.22
CA LEU A 216 -0.40 1.83 15.56
C LEU A 216 0.69 0.79 15.53
N GLU A 217 1.94 1.21 15.40
CA GLU A 217 3.10 0.34 15.49
C GLU A 217 3.07 -0.46 16.81
N ASP A 218 2.79 0.21 17.92
CA ASP A 218 2.65 -0.42 19.24
C ASP A 218 1.39 -1.29 19.34
N LEU A 219 0.26 -0.84 18.78
CA LEU A 219 -0.98 -1.61 18.76
C LEU A 219 -0.84 -2.91 17.95
N TYR A 220 -0.29 -2.82 16.75
CA TYR A 220 -0.02 -3.97 15.89
C TYR A 220 0.99 -4.91 16.54
N ALA A 221 2.05 -4.41 17.16
CA ALA A 221 2.98 -5.23 17.93
C ALA A 221 2.29 -5.94 19.12
N LYS A 222 1.31 -5.31 19.78
CA LYS A 222 0.53 -5.93 20.86
C LYS A 222 -0.44 -7.00 20.33
N MET A 223 -1.15 -6.71 19.25
CA MET A 223 -2.07 -7.66 18.60
C MET A 223 -1.32 -8.89 18.06
N TRP A 224 -0.18 -8.66 17.40
CA TRP A 224 0.70 -9.69 16.88
C TRP A 224 1.22 -10.61 17.98
N ARG A 225 1.78 -10.05 19.07
CA ARG A 225 2.22 -10.83 20.25
C ARG A 225 1.10 -11.66 20.87
N ARG A 226 -0.14 -11.17 20.82
CA ARG A 226 -1.32 -11.87 21.37
C ARG A 226 -1.81 -13.00 20.46
N GLN A 227 -1.61 -12.92 19.15
CA GLN A 227 -1.97 -14.00 18.23
C GLN A 227 -0.86 -15.05 18.09
N ASN A 228 0.41 -14.63 18.13
CA ASN A 228 1.56 -15.50 17.89
C ASN A 228 2.27 -15.97 19.16
N CYS A 229 1.69 -15.76 20.34
CA CYS A 229 2.23 -16.31 21.59
C CYS A 229 2.29 -17.85 21.63
N ASN A 230 1.78 -18.54 20.59
CA ASN A 230 1.92 -19.98 20.39
C ASN A 230 2.55 -20.38 19.03
N ASP A 231 3.11 -19.46 18.24
CA ASP A 231 3.74 -19.82 16.96
C ASP A 231 5.23 -20.16 17.16
N PRO A 232 5.65 -21.44 17.01
CA PRO A 232 7.04 -21.85 17.22
C PRO A 232 8.00 -21.44 16.10
N PHE A 233 7.52 -20.81 15.03
CA PHE A 233 8.33 -20.44 13.84
C PHE A 233 8.55 -18.94 13.66
N LEU A 234 7.96 -18.08 14.50
CA LEU A 234 8.07 -16.63 14.36
C LEU A 234 8.74 -15.98 15.58
N THR A 235 9.91 -15.40 15.37
CA THR A 235 10.67 -14.68 16.41
C THR A 235 10.29 -13.19 16.45
N ASP A 236 10.41 -12.54 17.61
CA ASP A 236 10.17 -11.08 17.78
C ASP A 236 10.97 -10.21 16.77
N ALA A 237 12.09 -10.74 16.25
CA ALA A 237 12.92 -10.10 15.25
C ALA A 237 12.23 -9.99 13.87
N GLU A 238 11.42 -10.97 13.46
CA GLU A 238 10.78 -10.99 12.14
C GLU A 238 9.61 -10.00 12.03
N ALA A 239 8.90 -9.76 13.14
CA ALA A 239 7.86 -8.73 13.21
C ALA A 239 8.46 -7.32 13.13
N GLN A 240 9.55 -7.07 13.87
CA GLN A 240 10.30 -5.80 13.84
C GLN A 240 10.96 -5.55 12.48
N ALA A 241 11.40 -6.61 11.82
CA ALA A 241 12.01 -6.57 10.50
C ALA A 241 11.05 -6.06 9.39
N LYS A 242 9.79 -6.48 9.42
CA LYS A 242 8.76 -5.99 8.47
C LYS A 242 8.45 -4.51 8.69
N GLN A 243 8.33 -4.07 9.95
CA GLN A 243 8.16 -2.66 10.32
C GLN A 243 9.35 -1.78 9.90
N LYS A 244 10.56 -2.36 9.94
CA LYS A 244 11.79 -1.68 9.55
C LYS A 244 11.95 -1.52 8.04
N CYS A 245 11.54 -2.50 7.25
CA CYS A 245 11.51 -2.40 5.79
C CYS A 245 10.60 -1.24 5.35
N TYR A 246 9.47 -1.07 6.05
CA TYR A 246 8.55 0.04 5.88
C TYR A 246 9.19 1.41 6.14
N LEU A 247 9.91 1.59 7.26
CA LEU A 247 10.59 2.86 7.58
C LEU A 247 11.67 3.23 6.55
N GLN A 248 12.44 2.24 6.09
CA GLN A 248 13.46 2.46 5.04
C GLN A 248 12.88 2.83 3.69
N TYR A 249 11.74 2.25 3.32
CA TYR A 249 11.08 2.57 2.06
C TYR A 249 10.42 3.96 2.12
N ARG A 250 9.80 4.31 3.24
CA ARG A 250 9.29 5.67 3.53
C ARG A 250 10.39 6.73 3.38
N ASP A 251 11.55 6.51 3.99
CA ASP A 251 12.62 7.52 4.01
C ASP A 251 13.31 7.67 2.64
N ARG A 252 13.48 6.57 1.90
CA ARG A 252 13.95 6.61 0.50
C ARG A 252 12.98 7.38 -0.41
N MET A 253 11.69 7.05 -0.32
CA MET A 253 10.68 7.72 -1.14
C MET A 253 10.54 9.21 -0.79
N ARG A 254 10.67 9.56 0.49
CA ARG A 254 10.74 10.97 0.93
C ARG A 254 11.95 11.67 0.32
N ALA A 255 13.13 11.05 0.35
CA ALA A 255 14.35 11.59 -0.23
C ALA A 255 14.28 11.73 -1.75
N ASP A 256 13.73 10.75 -2.48
CA ASP A 256 13.59 10.79 -3.94
C ASP A 256 12.59 11.87 -4.38
N ILE A 257 11.46 11.98 -3.67
CA ILE A 257 10.48 13.05 -3.90
C ILE A 257 11.12 14.42 -3.60
N GLN A 258 11.86 14.54 -2.49
CA GLN A 258 12.57 15.77 -2.10
C GLN A 258 13.61 16.16 -3.15
N GLN A 259 14.43 15.22 -3.60
CA GLN A 259 15.47 15.45 -4.59
C GLN A 259 14.87 15.85 -5.94
N CYS A 260 13.80 15.19 -6.38
CA CYS A 260 13.09 15.55 -7.61
C CYS A 260 12.45 16.94 -7.53
N VAL A 261 11.95 17.35 -6.36
CA VAL A 261 11.40 18.69 -6.12
C VAL A 261 12.51 19.75 -6.11
N GLN A 262 13.61 19.50 -5.39
CA GLN A 262 14.74 20.43 -5.26
C GLN A 262 15.49 20.65 -6.59
N GLN A 263 15.65 19.59 -7.40
CA GLN A 263 16.28 19.69 -8.72
C GLN A 263 15.45 20.50 -9.72
N LYS A 264 14.12 20.48 -9.58
CA LYS A 264 13.20 21.11 -10.54
C LYS A 264 12.73 22.50 -10.09
N TYR A 265 12.80 22.78 -8.79
CA TYR A 265 12.43 24.06 -8.19
C TYR A 265 13.47 24.42 -7.11
N PRO A 266 14.62 25.03 -7.50
CA PRO A 266 15.73 25.30 -6.58
C PRO A 266 15.34 26.22 -5.41
N ASP A 267 14.39 27.11 -5.68
CA ASP A 267 13.88 28.10 -4.73
C ASP A 267 12.70 27.57 -3.89
N TYR A 268 12.23 26.34 -4.13
CA TYR A 268 11.15 25.73 -3.37
C TYR A 268 11.73 25.03 -2.14
N SER A 269 11.64 25.69 -0.99
CA SER A 269 11.89 25.06 0.30
C SER A 269 10.64 24.32 0.76
N ILE A 270 10.82 23.06 1.18
CA ILE A 270 9.78 22.36 1.93
C ILE A 270 9.69 23.07 3.29
N PRO A 271 8.54 23.65 3.66
CA PRO A 271 8.41 24.30 4.96
C PRO A 271 8.76 23.28 6.05
N ALA A 272 9.50 23.70 7.07
CA ALA A 272 9.70 22.86 8.26
C ALA A 272 8.31 22.43 8.78
N GLU A 273 8.21 21.27 9.45
CA GLU A 273 6.92 20.64 9.82
C GLU A 273 5.93 21.56 10.57
N ASN A 274 6.39 22.72 11.07
CA ASN A 274 5.60 23.74 11.75
C ASN A 274 5.04 24.85 10.85
N ASP A 275 5.55 25.06 9.63
CA ASP A 275 5.20 26.21 8.78
C ASP A 275 4.00 25.95 7.85
N ALA A 276 3.71 24.69 7.51
CA ALA A 276 2.58 24.34 6.63
C ALA A 276 1.20 24.68 7.23
N ALA A 277 1.11 24.84 8.56
CA ALA A 277 -0.11 25.22 9.28
C ALA A 277 -0.45 26.71 9.18
N ALA A 278 0.47 27.55 8.70
CA ALA A 278 0.31 29.00 8.63
C ALA A 278 -0.21 29.51 7.27
N GLN A 279 -0.04 28.73 6.21
CA GLN A 279 -0.22 29.23 4.83
C GLN A 279 -1.64 29.09 4.25
N TYR A 280 -2.53 28.37 4.96
CA TYR A 280 -3.93 28.19 4.56
C TYR A 280 -4.86 28.53 5.74
N GLY A 281 -4.70 29.75 6.25
CA GLY A 281 -5.56 30.35 7.27
C GLY A 281 -7.02 30.43 6.84
#